data_AF-A0A6P7LR12-F1
#
_entry.id   AF-A0A6P7LR12-F1
#
_cell.length_a   1.000
_cell.length_b   1.000
_cell.length_c   1.000
_cell.angle_alpha   90.00
_cell.angle_beta   90.00
_cell.angle_gamma   90.00
#
_symmetry.space_group_name_H-M   'P 1'
#
loop_
_entity.id
_entity.type
_entity.pdbx_description
1 polymer ?
#
loop_
_entity_poly.entity_id
_entity_poly.type
_entity_poly.pdbx_seq_one_letter_code
_entity_poly.pdbx_strand_id
1 'polypeptide(L)' 'MHIKATNLKYTIKSKAKSNINMRATSEAMAELLTLLFLSSLAEESKTKAFEERSATIRAQHVRAVSKRVLKKARG' A
#
# COMPACT_ATOMS: atom_id res chain seq x y z
N MET A 1 -19.74 2.68 16.48
CA MET A 1 -18.41 2.05 16.38
C MET A 1 -17.41 3.14 16.00
N HIS A 2 -16.52 3.54 16.91
CA HIS A 2 -15.45 4.48 16.58
C HIS A 2 -14.38 3.75 15.78
N ILE A 3 -14.32 4.01 14.47
CA ILE A 3 -13.17 3.65 13.64
C ILE A 3 -12.00 4.48 14.20
N LYS A 4 -11.06 3.82 14.91
CA LYS A 4 -9.82 4.47 15.37
C LYS A 4 -9.20 5.14 14.16
N ALA A 5 -8.97 6.46 14.22
CA ALA A 5 -8.24 7.19 13.19
C ALA A 5 -6.95 6.42 12.89
N THR A 6 -6.84 5.87 11.69
CA THR A 6 -5.73 5.01 11.33
C THR A 6 -4.46 5.85 11.35
N ASN A 7 -3.33 5.25 11.74
CA ASN A 7 -2.00 5.88 11.64
C ASN A 7 -1.69 6.40 10.21
N LEU A 8 -2.48 5.98 9.22
CA LEU A 8 -2.41 6.43 7.84
C LEU A 8 -2.67 7.93 7.68
N LYS A 9 -3.72 8.49 8.32
CA LYS A 9 -4.02 9.93 8.22
C LYS A 9 -2.84 10.79 8.69
N TYR A 10 -2.23 10.42 9.81
CA TYR A 10 -1.05 11.10 10.34
C TYR A 10 0.15 10.96 9.39
N THR A 11 0.34 9.76 8.83
CA THR A 11 1.42 9.50 7.86
C THR A 11 1.26 10.34 6.59
N ILE A 12 0.04 10.42 6.03
CA ILE A 12 -0.21 11.24 4.84
C ILE A 12 0.02 12.72 5.14
N LYS A 13 -0.50 13.24 6.27
CA LYS A 13 -0.29 14.64 6.67
C LYS A 13 1.19 14.99 6.88
N SER A 14 1.96 14.10 7.51
CA SER A 14 3.40 14.35 7.74
C SER A 14 4.26 14.26 6.48
N LYS A 15 3.80 13.56 5.44
CA LYS A 15 4.50 13.43 4.15
C LYS A 15 3.98 14.38 3.06
N ALA A 16 2.84 15.02 3.28
CA ALA A 16 2.28 15.99 2.35
C ALA A 16 3.17 17.23 2.25
N LYS A 17 3.33 17.77 1.04
CA LYS A 17 4.09 19.01 0.80
C LYS A 17 3.36 20.28 1.26
N SER A 18 2.08 20.17 1.57
CA SER A 18 1.21 21.27 1.98
C SER A 18 0.26 20.82 3.08
N ASN A 19 -0.34 21.79 3.77
CA ASN A 19 -1.38 21.52 4.75
C ASN A 19 -2.64 20.98 4.05
N ILE A 20 -2.81 19.66 4.12
CA ILE A 20 -3.98 18.97 3.58
C ILE A 20 -5.06 18.79 4.67
N ASN A 21 -6.31 19.08 4.32
CA ASN A 21 -7.45 18.75 5.16
C ASN A 21 -8.12 17.47 4.65
N MET A 22 -8.08 16.41 5.44
CA MET A 22 -8.69 15.12 5.10
C MET A 22 -10.00 14.96 5.86
N ARG A 23 -11.12 15.00 5.13
CA ARG A 23 -12.46 14.69 5.65
C ARG A 23 -12.62 13.17 5.81
N ALA A 24 -13.60 12.74 6.62
CA ALA A 24 -13.82 11.33 6.94
C ALA A 24 -13.95 10.43 5.69
N THR A 25 -14.67 10.86 4.65
CA THR A 25 -14.79 10.11 3.40
C THR A 25 -13.45 9.97 2.67
N SER A 26 -12.64 11.02 2.62
CA SER A 26 -11.30 10.98 2.00
C SER A 26 -10.34 10.08 2.78
N GLU A 27 -10.48 10.02 4.10
CA GLU A 27 -9.74 9.09 4.97
C GLU A 27 -10.09 7.64 4.66
N ALA A 28 -11.39 7.30 4.59
CA ALA A 28 -11.85 5.97 4.22
C ALA A 28 -11.39 5.56 2.79
N MET A 29 -11.43 6.49 1.84
CA MET A 29 -10.91 6.23 0.48
C MET A 29 -9.41 5.99 0.46
N ALA A 30 -8.62 6.74 1.25
CA ALA A 30 -7.18 6.51 1.35
C ALA A 30 -6.86 5.15 1.97
N GLU A 31 -7.64 4.71 2.96
CA GLU A 31 -7.54 3.37 3.54
C GLU A 31 -7.84 2.28 2.51
N LEU A 32 -8.94 2.43 1.77
CA LEU A 32 -9.30 1.50 0.69
C LEU A 32 -8.20 1.40 -0.37
N LEU A 33 -7.67 2.54 -0.84
CA LEU A 33 -6.58 2.56 -1.81
C LEU A 33 -5.31 1.89 -1.27
N THR A 34 -5.01 2.06 0.02
CA THR A 34 -3.87 1.40 0.67
C THR A 34 -4.07 -0.11 0.71
N LEU A 35 -5.28 -0.58 1.04
CA LEU A 35 -5.61 -2.01 1.02
C LEU A 35 -5.47 -2.58 -0.39
N LEU A 36 -6.05 -1.94 -1.40
CA LEU A 36 -5.97 -2.39 -2.80
C LEU A 36 -4.51 -2.44 -3.28
N PHE A 37 -3.70 -1.45 -2.93
CA PHE A 37 -2.28 -1.43 -3.23
C PHE A 37 -1.54 -2.61 -2.58
N LEU A 38 -1.75 -2.85 -1.28
CA LEU A 38 -1.10 -3.95 -0.55
C LEU A 38 -1.55 -5.32 -1.07
N SER A 39 -2.82 -5.49 -1.40
CA SER A 39 -3.34 -6.72 -2.04
C SER A 39 -2.65 -6.98 -3.37
N SER A 40 -2.53 -5.96 -4.24
CA SER A 40 -1.83 -6.10 -5.52
C SER A 40 -0.33 -6.41 -5.35
N LEU A 41 0.32 -5.76 -4.38
CA LEU A 41 1.73 -6.03 -4.06
C LEU A 41 1.94 -7.46 -3.55
N ALA A 42 1.03 -7.96 -2.71
CA ALA A 42 1.07 -9.32 -2.18
C ALA A 42 0.87 -10.36 -3.29
N GLU A 43 -0.10 -10.14 -4.18
CA GLU A 43 -0.34 -10.99 -5.35
C GLU A 43 0.91 -11.08 -6.24
N GLU A 44 1.49 -9.94 -6.63
CA GLU A 44 2.69 -9.93 -7.46
C GLU A 44 3.90 -10.55 -6.75
N SER A 45 4.05 -10.33 -5.44
CA SER A 45 5.14 -10.92 -4.64
C SER A 45 4.98 -12.44 -4.50
N LYS A 46 3.75 -12.94 -4.40
CA LYS A 46 3.44 -14.37 -4.37
C LYS A 46 3.77 -15.02 -5.71
N THR A 47 3.40 -14.41 -6.82
CA THR A 47 3.77 -14.88 -8.17
C THR A 47 5.29 -14.94 -8.33
N LYS A 48 6.01 -13.91 -7.87
CA LYS A 48 7.48 -13.91 -7.91
C LYS A 48 8.10 -15.01 -7.05
N ALA A 49 7.57 -15.24 -5.85
CA ALA A 49 8.01 -16.33 -4.98
C ALA A 49 7.79 -17.70 -5.64
N PHE A 50 6.66 -17.89 -6.33
CA PHE A 50 6.34 -19.11 -7.05
C PHE A 50 7.29 -19.36 -8.23
N GLU A 51 7.57 -18.33 -9.04
CA GLU A 51 8.56 -18.40 -10.13
C GLU A 51 9.95 -18.85 -9.65
N GLU A 52 10.35 -18.39 -8.45
CA GLU A 52 11.63 -18.72 -7.82
C GLU A 52 11.57 -20.01 -6.99
N ARG A 53 10.47 -20.79 -7.07
CA ARG A 53 10.23 -22.04 -6.31
C ARG A 53 10.38 -21.87 -4.79
N SER A 54 10.05 -20.69 -4.28
CA SER A 54 10.10 -20.39 -2.87
C SER A 54 8.76 -20.68 -2.19
N ALA A 55 8.79 -21.47 -1.11
CA ALA A 55 7.59 -21.79 -0.33
C ALA A 55 7.03 -20.59 0.48
N THR A 56 7.80 -19.49 0.59
CA THR A 56 7.45 -18.31 1.40
C THR A 56 7.76 -17.03 0.66
N ILE A 57 6.99 -15.96 0.91
CA ILE A 57 7.31 -14.63 0.40
C ILE A 57 8.46 -14.07 1.25
N ARG A 58 9.57 -13.72 0.60
CA ARG A 58 10.78 -13.16 1.22
C ARG A 58 11.01 -11.73 0.74
N ALA A 59 11.91 -11.04 1.42
CA ALA A 59 12.22 -9.64 1.12
C ALA A 59 12.66 -9.42 -0.33
N GLN A 60 13.39 -10.36 -0.96
CA GLN A 60 13.80 -10.21 -2.36
C GLN A 60 12.62 -10.23 -3.35
N HIS A 61 11.59 -11.05 -3.10
CA HIS A 61 10.41 -11.12 -3.98
C HIS A 61 9.65 -9.79 -3.97
N VAL A 62 9.46 -9.22 -2.76
CA VAL A 62 8.82 -7.91 -2.59
C VAL A 62 9.64 -6.82 -3.28
N ARG A 63 10.96 -6.77 -3.06
CA ARG A 63 11.84 -5.77 -3.70
C ARG A 63 11.80 -5.85 -5.23
N ALA A 64 11.74 -7.07 -5.79
CA ALA A 64 11.71 -7.30 -7.23
C ALA A 64 10.45 -6.71 -7.90
N VAL A 65 9.29 -6.78 -7.25
CA VAL A 65 8.02 -6.29 -7.82
C VAL A 65 7.68 -4.86 -7.40
N SER A 66 8.22 -4.37 -6.27
CA SER A 66 7.83 -3.09 -5.66
C SER A 66 7.91 -1.90 -6.62
N LYS A 67 8.99 -1.78 -7.41
CA LYS A 67 9.15 -0.66 -8.35
C LYS A 67 8.04 -0.61 -9.40
N ARG A 68 7.64 -1.77 -9.91
CA ARG A 68 6.60 -1.90 -10.94
C ARG A 68 5.22 -1.60 -10.34
N VAL A 69 4.90 -2.17 -9.19
CA VAL A 69 3.60 -1.96 -8.52
C VAL A 69 3.43 -0.50 -8.09
N LEU A 70 4.47 0.12 -7.52
CA LEU A 70 4.46 1.56 -7.20
C LEU A 70 4.26 2.44 -8.44
N LYS A 71 4.79 2.04 -9.61
CA LYS A 71 4.57 2.77 -10.86
C LYS A 71 3.11 2.68 -11.33
N LYS A 72 2.45 1.53 -11.15
CA LYS A 72 1.02 1.34 -11.47
C LYS A 72 0.11 2.13 -10.53
N ALA A 73 0.52 2.33 -9.27
CA ALA A 73 -0.25 3.05 -8.27
C ALA A 73 -0.16 4.59 -8.39
N ARG A 74 0.57 5.10 -9.38
CA ARG A 74 0.58 6.54 -9.68
C ARG A 74 -0.76 6.92 -10.29
N GLY A 75 -1.35 7.99 -9.76
CA GLY A 75 -2.50 8.67 -10.37
C GLY A 75 -2.10 9.48 -11.59
#